data_AF-A0A364K9V2-F1
#
_entry.id   AF-A0A364K9V2-F1
#
_cell.length_a   1.000
_cell.length_b   1.000
_cell.length_c   1.000
_cell.angle_alpha   90.00
_cell.angle_beta   90.00
_cell.angle_gamma   90.00
#
_symmetry.space_group_name_H-M   'P 1'
#
loop_
_entity.id
_entity.type
_entity.pdbx_description
1 polymer ?
#
loop_
_entity_poly.entity_id
_entity_poly.type
_entity_poly.pdbx_seq_one_letter_code
_entity_poly.pdbx_strand_id
1 'polypeptide(L)'
;MKKYHYSSFGNNVIPFDIHQSPVPAQKTYPNIESQLLVIHEEQAEPMQQVSSQIRKRYKNSLNKKRLIKIWEKNRSQVCIAPMLPSIIEKLIYQNVYEDIKSLIFTCYHEDFDLPFVELTLFSWFEQLKATAKELNKEWDAVYWQEIIDFFKQCKKFELLDFTESESSSSAK
;
A
#
# COMPACT_ATOMS: atom_id res chain seq x y z
N MET A 1 8.96 22.96 68.89
CA MET A 1 7.48 22.84 68.83
C MET A 1 6.85 24.01 69.56
N LYS A 2 6.07 24.85 68.85
CA LYS A 2 4.84 25.52 69.31
C LYS A 2 4.26 26.33 68.13
N LYS A 3 2.96 26.13 67.91
CA LYS A 3 2.16 26.59 66.76
C LYS A 3 1.63 28.00 66.99
N TYR A 4 1.58 28.81 65.93
CA TYR A 4 0.65 29.93 65.69
C TYR A 4 0.55 30.04 64.14
N HIS A 5 -0.57 30.36 63.46
CA HIS A 5 -1.53 31.43 63.67
C HIS A 5 -2.88 31.15 62.96
N TYR A 6 -3.94 31.73 63.51
CA TYR A 6 -5.24 32.02 62.89
C TYR A 6 -5.19 33.38 62.16
N SER A 7 -5.97 33.54 61.08
CA SER A 7 -6.71 34.76 60.65
C SER A 7 -7.31 34.52 59.25
N SER A 8 -8.62 34.38 59.07
CA SER A 8 -9.68 35.40 58.98
C SER A 8 -9.59 36.32 57.75
N PHE A 9 -10.46 36.04 56.77
CA PHE A 9 -11.23 36.94 55.91
C PHE A 9 -12.46 36.09 55.50
N GLY A 10 -13.73 36.39 55.74
CA GLY A 10 -14.38 37.70 55.87
C GLY A 10 -14.90 38.13 54.50
N ASN A 11 -16.08 37.64 54.08
CA ASN A 11 -17.11 38.45 53.43
C ASN A 11 -18.42 37.67 53.12
N ASN A 12 -19.48 38.17 53.74
CA ASN A 12 -20.83 38.43 53.23
C ASN A 12 -21.75 37.27 52.84
N VAL A 13 -22.70 37.03 53.76
CA VAL A 13 -23.99 36.35 53.58
C VAL A 13 -25.05 37.39 53.21
N ILE A 14 -25.84 37.15 52.16
CA ILE A 14 -27.25 37.55 52.05
C ILE A 14 -28.01 36.36 51.40
N PRO A 15 -29.22 36.01 51.90
CA PRO A 15 -29.82 34.68 51.79
C PRO A 15 -30.82 34.59 50.63
N PHE A 16 -31.07 33.39 50.08
CA PHE A 16 -32.26 33.15 49.28
C PHE A 16 -32.77 31.70 49.42
N ASP A 17 -34.09 31.63 49.36
CA ASP A 17 -35.00 30.60 49.84
C ASP A 17 -34.83 29.18 49.30
N ILE A 18 -35.22 28.25 50.17
CA ILE A 18 -35.55 26.87 49.87
C ILE A 18 -36.83 26.87 49.01
N HIS A 19 -36.69 26.48 47.74
CA HIS A 19 -37.80 25.92 46.98
C HIS A 19 -37.38 24.59 46.35
N GLN A 20 -37.97 23.53 46.87
CA GLN A 20 -37.99 22.19 46.27
C GLN A 20 -38.74 22.23 44.93
N SER A 21 -38.16 21.63 43.88
CA SER A 21 -38.90 21.04 42.76
C SER A 21 -37.99 20.23 41.82
N PRO A 22 -38.55 19.33 41.01
CA PRO A 22 -38.10 17.95 40.95
C PRO A 22 -37.15 17.64 39.81
N VAL A 23 -36.41 16.54 40.00
CA VAL A 23 -35.54 15.86 39.03
C VAL A 23 -36.27 15.60 37.72
N PRO A 24 -35.63 15.89 36.56
CA PRO A 24 -35.94 15.20 35.32
C PRO A 24 -34.77 14.29 34.90
N ALA A 25 -35.12 13.01 34.79
CA ALA A 25 -34.54 11.95 33.96
C ALA A 25 -33.04 12.03 33.59
N GLN A 26 -32.29 11.06 34.10
CA GLN A 26 -31.04 10.59 33.51
C GLN A 26 -31.26 10.33 32.02
N LYS A 27 -30.63 11.13 31.15
CA LYS A 27 -30.44 10.77 29.76
C LYS A 27 -29.41 9.65 29.71
N THR A 28 -29.89 8.43 29.58
CA THR A 28 -29.10 7.29 29.13
C THR A 28 -28.52 7.68 27.78
N TYR A 29 -27.21 7.93 27.74
CA TYR A 29 -26.50 8.05 26.47
C TYR A 29 -26.62 6.70 25.75
N PRO A 30 -27.03 6.66 24.48
CA PRO A 30 -26.93 5.42 23.73
C PRO A 30 -25.44 5.05 23.65
N ASN A 31 -25.18 3.77 23.95
CA ASN A 31 -23.86 3.18 23.96
C ASN A 31 -23.20 3.30 22.57
N ILE A 32 -22.31 4.30 22.42
CA ILE A 32 -21.58 4.57 21.18
C ILE A 32 -20.59 3.43 20.86
N GLU A 33 -20.12 2.70 21.88
CA GLU A 33 -19.16 1.59 21.69
C GLU A 33 -19.78 0.41 20.95
N SER A 34 -21.07 0.13 21.16
CA SER A 34 -21.78 -0.94 20.43
C SER A 34 -22.00 -0.62 18.96
N GLN A 35 -22.14 0.66 18.58
CA GLN A 35 -22.23 1.06 17.17
C GLN A 35 -20.85 1.10 16.49
N LEU A 36 -19.80 1.46 17.22
CA LEU A 36 -18.42 1.48 16.70
C LEU A 36 -17.88 0.07 16.41
N LEU A 37 -18.26 -0.93 17.21
CA LEU A 37 -17.92 -2.34 16.97
C LEU A 37 -18.65 -2.92 15.74
N VAL A 38 -19.93 -2.58 15.54
CA VAL A 38 -20.72 -3.07 14.40
C VAL A 38 -20.24 -2.47 13.07
N ILE A 39 -19.83 -1.19 13.06
CA ILE A 39 -19.27 -0.54 11.85
C ILE A 39 -17.90 -1.16 11.47
N HIS A 40 -17.14 -1.68 12.43
CA HIS A 40 -15.84 -2.30 12.18
C HIS A 40 -15.94 -3.71 11.58
N GLU A 41 -16.99 -4.46 11.93
CA GLU A 41 -17.17 -5.85 11.49
C GLU A 41 -17.71 -5.91 10.04
N GLU A 42 -18.62 -5.00 9.67
CA GLU A 42 -19.23 -4.96 8.33
C GLU A 42 -18.24 -4.51 7.23
N GLN A 43 -17.19 -3.75 7.57
CA GLN A 43 -16.11 -3.38 6.63
C GLN A 43 -14.96 -4.40 6.57
N ALA A 44 -14.85 -5.32 7.54
CA ALA A 44 -13.80 -6.34 7.56
C ALA A 44 -14.04 -7.43 6.51
N GLU A 45 -15.30 -7.82 6.27
CA GLU A 45 -15.66 -8.83 5.28
C GLU A 45 -15.25 -8.48 3.84
N PRO A 46 -15.57 -7.28 3.29
CA PRO A 46 -15.17 -6.93 1.92
C PRO A 46 -13.65 -6.85 1.76
N MET A 47 -12.92 -6.35 2.77
CA MET A 47 -11.45 -6.30 2.71
C MET A 47 -10.81 -7.70 2.70
N GLN A 48 -11.33 -8.63 3.50
CA GLN A 48 -10.86 -10.02 3.49
C GLN A 48 -11.13 -10.72 2.16
N GLN A 49 -12.29 -10.46 1.54
CA GLN A 49 -12.62 -11.00 0.22
C GLN A 49 -11.65 -10.47 -0.85
N VAL A 50 -11.38 -9.16 -0.88
CA VAL A 50 -10.43 -8.54 -1.83
C VAL A 50 -9.02 -9.12 -1.65
N SER A 51 -8.54 -9.20 -0.41
CA SER A 51 -7.25 -9.85 -0.06
C SER A 51 -7.18 -11.30 -0.57
N SER A 52 -8.24 -12.08 -0.38
CA SER A 52 -8.29 -13.48 -0.85
C SER A 52 -8.21 -13.59 -2.37
N GLN A 53 -8.87 -12.68 -3.11
CA GLN A 53 -8.86 -12.66 -4.57
C GLN A 53 -7.48 -12.28 -5.11
N ILE A 54 -6.83 -11.26 -4.56
CA ILE A 54 -5.47 -10.85 -4.94
C ILE A 54 -4.50 -12.02 -4.75
N ARG A 55 -4.53 -12.68 -3.59
CA ARG A 55 -3.69 -13.87 -3.32
C ARG A 55 -3.97 -15.00 -4.31
N LYS A 56 -5.23 -15.25 -4.66
CA LYS A 56 -5.62 -16.28 -5.63
C LYS A 56 -5.12 -15.94 -7.04
N ARG A 57 -5.28 -14.70 -7.50
CA ARG A 57 -4.76 -14.22 -8.79
C ARG A 57 -3.24 -14.35 -8.85
N TYR A 58 -2.53 -13.91 -7.81
CA TYR A 58 -1.07 -14.04 -7.71
C TYR A 58 -0.62 -15.51 -7.82
N LYS A 59 -1.23 -16.42 -7.05
CA LYS A 59 -0.86 -17.86 -7.08
C LYS A 59 -1.06 -18.48 -8.46
N ASN A 60 -2.08 -18.04 -9.19
CA ASN A 60 -2.52 -18.67 -10.43
C ASN A 60 -1.98 -17.99 -11.70
N SER A 61 -1.46 -16.78 -11.61
CA SER A 61 -0.85 -16.10 -12.76
C SER A 61 0.38 -16.84 -13.26
N LEU A 62 0.31 -17.31 -14.51
CA LEU A 62 1.44 -17.91 -15.21
C LEU A 62 2.43 -16.83 -15.68
N ASN A 63 1.94 -15.65 -16.05
CA ASN A 63 2.79 -14.57 -16.52
C ASN A 63 3.66 -14.01 -15.41
N LYS A 64 3.14 -13.85 -14.18
CA LYS A 64 3.94 -13.43 -13.02
C LYS A 64 5.04 -14.46 -12.70
N LYS A 65 4.72 -15.76 -12.75
CA LYS A 65 5.73 -16.83 -12.58
C LYS A 65 6.78 -16.80 -13.68
N ARG A 66 6.38 -16.56 -14.93
CA ARG A 66 7.28 -16.45 -16.07
C ARG A 66 8.20 -15.22 -15.92
N LEU A 67 7.66 -14.09 -15.47
CA LEU A 67 8.41 -12.86 -15.26
C LEU A 67 9.50 -13.07 -14.22
N ILE A 68 9.16 -13.67 -13.08
CA ILE A 68 10.12 -14.01 -12.03
C ILE A 68 11.23 -14.93 -12.54
N LYS A 69 10.90 -15.94 -13.38
CA LYS A 69 11.91 -16.83 -13.98
C LYS A 69 12.84 -16.12 -14.98
N ILE A 70 12.33 -15.12 -15.71
CA ILE A 70 13.18 -14.31 -16.60
C ILE A 70 14.08 -13.40 -15.75
N TRP A 71 13.50 -12.79 -14.71
CA TRP A 71 14.24 -11.97 -13.77
C TRP A 71 15.40 -12.74 -13.13
N GLU A 72 15.16 -13.96 -12.66
CA GLU A 72 16.17 -14.83 -12.06
C GLU A 72 17.40 -15.05 -12.97
N LYS A 73 17.21 -15.06 -14.29
CA LYS A 73 18.31 -15.21 -15.27
C LYS A 73 19.07 -13.90 -15.50
N ASN A 74 18.39 -12.76 -15.40
CA ASN A 74 18.95 -11.44 -15.69
C ASN A 74 19.50 -10.72 -14.46
N ARG A 75 19.09 -11.11 -13.24
CA ARG A 75 19.42 -10.40 -11.99
C ARG A 75 20.93 -10.24 -11.75
N SER A 76 21.74 -11.22 -12.14
CA SER A 76 23.20 -11.14 -11.98
C SER A 76 23.80 -10.03 -12.83
N GLN A 77 23.33 -9.88 -14.08
CA GLN A 77 23.77 -8.82 -15.00
C GLN A 77 23.35 -7.44 -14.49
N VAL A 78 22.11 -7.31 -14.02
CA VAL A 78 21.59 -6.07 -13.43
C VAL A 78 22.37 -5.70 -12.16
N CYS A 79 22.71 -6.67 -11.32
CA CYS A 79 23.42 -6.44 -10.07
C CYS A 79 24.86 -5.93 -10.28
N ILE A 80 25.56 -6.42 -11.32
CA ILE A 80 26.92 -5.98 -11.64
C ILE A 80 26.96 -4.68 -12.46
N ALA A 81 25.85 -4.30 -13.12
CA ALA A 81 25.81 -3.14 -14.03
C ALA A 81 26.31 -1.82 -13.40
N PRO A 82 25.99 -1.46 -12.14
CA PRO A 82 26.50 -0.25 -11.50
C PRO A 82 28.02 -0.20 -11.33
N MET A 83 28.71 -1.34 -11.41
CA MET A 83 30.17 -1.42 -11.27
C MET A 83 30.89 -1.19 -12.60
N LEU A 84 30.12 -1.08 -13.70
CA LEU A 84 30.64 -0.93 -15.06
C LEU A 84 30.57 0.54 -15.50
N PRO A 85 31.32 0.94 -16.54
CA PRO A 85 31.17 2.25 -17.15
C PRO A 85 29.73 2.55 -17.53
N SER A 86 29.29 3.81 -17.35
CA SER A 86 27.88 4.23 -17.50
C SER A 86 27.24 3.83 -18.83
N ILE A 87 28.00 3.80 -19.93
CA ILE A 87 27.52 3.36 -21.25
C ILE A 87 27.11 1.88 -21.21
N ILE A 88 27.90 1.03 -20.55
CA ILE A 88 27.64 -0.40 -20.42
C ILE A 88 26.50 -0.63 -19.42
N GLU A 89 26.46 0.12 -18.31
CA GLU A 89 25.34 0.08 -17.36
C GLU A 89 24.00 0.35 -18.06
N LYS A 90 23.92 1.45 -18.82
CA LYS A 90 22.73 1.81 -19.59
C LYS A 90 22.34 0.71 -20.58
N LEU A 91 23.31 0.14 -21.30
CA LEU A 91 23.07 -0.93 -22.27
C LEU A 91 22.49 -2.18 -21.61
N ILE A 92 23.02 -2.60 -20.46
CA ILE A 92 22.50 -3.74 -19.71
C ILE A 92 21.06 -3.47 -19.28
N TYR A 93 20.79 -2.30 -18.69
CA TYR A 93 19.43 -1.98 -18.27
C TYR A 93 18.44 -1.89 -19.42
N GLN A 94 18.85 -1.33 -20.56
CA GLN A 94 18.00 -1.27 -21.75
C GLN A 94 17.68 -2.66 -22.30
N ASN A 95 18.68 -3.54 -22.42
CA ASN A 95 18.47 -4.91 -22.90
C ASN A 95 17.53 -5.69 -21.98
N VAL A 96 17.79 -5.64 -20.67
CA VAL A 96 16.93 -6.33 -19.69
C VAL A 96 15.52 -5.73 -19.69
N TYR A 97 15.38 -4.41 -19.84
CA TYR A 97 14.07 -3.76 -19.92
C TYR A 97 13.28 -4.24 -21.12
N GLU A 98 13.86 -4.21 -22.32
CA GLU A 98 13.18 -4.67 -23.55
C GLU A 98 12.78 -6.15 -23.46
N ASP A 99 13.60 -7.00 -22.84
CA ASP A 99 13.28 -8.42 -22.62
C ASP A 99 12.05 -8.63 -21.74
N ILE A 100 11.82 -7.77 -20.75
CA ILE A 100 10.75 -7.95 -19.76
C ILE A 100 9.55 -7.02 -19.95
N LYS A 101 9.65 -5.93 -20.72
CA LYS A 101 8.60 -4.90 -20.77
C LYS A 101 7.26 -5.46 -21.21
N SER A 102 7.25 -6.24 -22.30
CA SER A 102 6.02 -6.81 -22.86
C SER A 102 5.30 -7.71 -21.85
N LEU A 103 6.07 -8.51 -21.12
CA LEU A 103 5.54 -9.39 -20.09
C LEU A 103 5.06 -8.63 -18.86
N ILE A 104 5.70 -7.52 -18.49
CA ILE A 104 5.24 -6.65 -17.42
C ILE A 104 3.89 -6.02 -17.77
N PHE A 105 3.74 -5.48 -18.98
CA PHE A 105 2.45 -4.98 -19.45
C PHE A 105 1.38 -6.07 -19.40
N THR A 106 1.72 -7.28 -19.86
CA THR A 106 0.79 -8.42 -19.82
C THR A 106 0.39 -8.75 -18.37
N CYS A 107 1.34 -8.81 -17.44
CA CYS A 107 1.07 -9.08 -16.02
C CYS A 107 0.23 -7.99 -15.35
N TYR A 108 0.42 -6.73 -15.75
CA TYR A 108 -0.34 -5.59 -15.25
C TYR A 108 -1.80 -5.65 -15.73
N HIS A 109 -2.01 -5.93 -17.03
CA HIS A 109 -3.36 -6.07 -17.59
C HIS A 109 -4.11 -7.30 -17.09
N GLU A 110 -3.44 -8.31 -16.53
CA GLU A 110 -4.12 -9.40 -15.79
C GLU A 110 -4.81 -8.91 -14.52
N ASP A 111 -4.29 -7.85 -13.89
CA ASP A 111 -4.78 -7.36 -12.60
C ASP A 111 -5.65 -6.11 -12.75
N PHE A 112 -5.44 -5.32 -13.82
CA PHE A 112 -6.14 -4.06 -14.09
C PHE A 112 -6.59 -3.94 -15.54
N ASP A 113 -7.81 -3.45 -15.75
CA ASP A 113 -8.30 -3.01 -17.07
C ASP A 113 -8.02 -1.52 -17.32
N LEU A 114 -6.98 -0.96 -16.67
CA LEU A 114 -6.65 0.47 -16.71
C LEU A 114 -5.39 0.73 -17.55
N PRO A 115 -5.24 1.95 -18.11
CA PRO A 115 -4.03 2.29 -18.84
C PRO A 115 -2.80 2.30 -17.94
N PHE A 116 -1.64 2.08 -18.55
CA PHE A 116 -0.38 2.00 -17.82
C PHE A 116 0.10 3.39 -17.36
N VAL A 117 0.23 3.59 -16.05
CA VAL A 117 0.73 4.84 -15.47
C VAL A 117 1.86 4.52 -14.50
N GLU A 118 2.89 5.36 -14.47
CA GLU A 118 4.08 5.11 -13.63
C GLU A 118 3.75 4.89 -12.15
N LEU A 119 2.87 5.74 -11.59
CA LEU A 119 2.45 5.65 -10.19
C LEU A 119 1.77 4.30 -9.88
N THR A 120 0.97 3.80 -10.84
CA THR A 120 0.23 2.55 -10.67
C THR A 120 1.15 1.34 -10.81
N LEU A 121 2.21 1.42 -11.64
CA LEU A 121 3.20 0.36 -11.80
C LEU A 121 3.98 0.08 -10.50
N PHE A 122 4.59 1.11 -9.90
CA PHE A 122 5.36 0.92 -8.66
C PHE A 122 4.49 0.46 -7.49
N SER A 123 3.29 1.03 -7.38
CA SER A 123 2.31 0.63 -6.36
C SER A 123 1.88 -0.83 -6.54
N TRP A 124 1.70 -1.26 -7.79
CA TRP A 124 1.40 -2.65 -8.12
C TRP A 124 2.56 -3.59 -7.79
N PHE A 125 3.81 -3.24 -8.10
CA PHE A 125 4.94 -4.07 -7.68
C PHE A 125 5.04 -4.21 -6.16
N GLU A 126 4.80 -3.14 -5.40
CA GLU A 126 4.76 -3.22 -3.93
C GLU A 126 3.61 -4.13 -3.44
N GLN A 127 2.44 -4.09 -4.10
CA GLN A 127 1.34 -5.01 -3.82
C GLN A 127 1.73 -6.47 -4.10
N LEU A 128 2.42 -6.75 -5.21
CA LEU A 128 2.90 -8.09 -5.56
C LEU A 128 3.92 -8.61 -4.54
N LYS A 129 4.86 -7.76 -4.12
CA LYS A 129 5.82 -8.06 -3.06
C LYS A 129 5.13 -8.35 -1.73
N ALA A 130 4.17 -7.52 -1.32
CA ALA A 130 3.39 -7.75 -0.10
C ALA A 130 2.61 -9.07 -0.17
N THR A 131 1.97 -9.33 -1.31
CA THR A 131 1.25 -10.58 -1.56
C THR A 131 2.19 -11.79 -1.51
N ALA A 132 3.40 -11.70 -2.05
CA ALA A 132 4.39 -12.77 -1.97
C ALA A 132 4.78 -13.08 -0.52
N LYS A 133 4.97 -12.05 0.32
CA LYS A 133 5.24 -12.20 1.76
C LYS A 133 4.08 -12.86 2.50
N GLU A 134 2.85 -12.40 2.27
CA GLU A 134 1.65 -13.03 2.86
C GLU A 134 1.50 -14.52 2.50
N LEU A 135 2.04 -14.90 1.35
CA LEU A 135 2.03 -16.29 0.86
C LEU A 135 3.25 -17.10 1.27
N ASN A 136 4.12 -16.57 2.13
CA ASN A 136 5.39 -17.18 2.57
C ASN A 136 6.31 -17.53 1.39
N LYS A 137 6.32 -16.71 0.34
CA LYS A 137 7.21 -16.84 -0.81
C LYS A 137 8.32 -15.80 -0.73
N GLU A 138 9.25 -16.00 0.20
CA GLU A 138 10.31 -15.01 0.49
C GLU A 138 11.16 -14.66 -0.73
N TRP A 139 11.54 -15.65 -1.54
CA TRP A 139 12.34 -15.41 -2.75
C TRP A 139 11.58 -14.58 -3.79
N ASP A 140 10.29 -14.85 -4.01
CA ASP A 140 9.45 -14.02 -4.89
C ASP A 140 9.44 -12.56 -4.38
N ALA A 141 9.30 -12.35 -3.07
CA ALA A 141 9.28 -11.01 -2.48
C ALA A 141 10.63 -10.28 -2.67
N VAL A 142 11.76 -10.99 -2.57
CA VAL A 142 13.10 -10.46 -2.89
C VAL A 142 13.18 -10.07 -4.36
N TYR A 143 12.73 -10.94 -5.27
CA TYR A 143 12.76 -10.63 -6.71
C TYR A 143 11.87 -9.45 -7.08
N TRP A 144 10.69 -9.30 -6.47
CA TRP A 144 9.87 -8.11 -6.68
C TRP A 144 10.56 -6.84 -6.18
N GLN A 145 11.28 -6.90 -5.05
CA GLN A 145 12.08 -5.78 -4.59
C GLN A 145 13.19 -5.41 -5.59
N GLU A 146 13.91 -6.42 -6.10
CA GLU A 146 14.95 -6.20 -7.11
C GLU A 146 14.39 -5.59 -8.40
N ILE A 147 13.21 -6.04 -8.86
CA ILE A 147 12.51 -5.46 -10.02
C ILE A 147 12.12 -4.01 -9.76
N ILE A 148 11.60 -3.68 -8.57
CA ILE A 148 11.28 -2.30 -8.19
C ILE A 148 12.51 -1.41 -8.30
N ASP A 149 13.64 -1.86 -7.75
CA ASP A 149 14.86 -1.07 -7.75
C ASP A 149 15.46 -0.95 -9.15
N PHE A 150 15.36 -1.99 -9.98
CA PHE A 150 15.69 -1.94 -11.40
C PHE A 150 14.87 -0.91 -12.17
N PHE A 151 13.54 -0.88 -12.00
CA PHE A 151 12.68 0.10 -12.66
C PHE A 151 13.00 1.54 -12.23
N LYS A 152 13.40 1.75 -10.96
CA LYS A 152 13.91 3.07 -10.53
C LYS A 152 15.19 3.46 -11.27
N GLN A 153 16.08 2.52 -11.59
CA GLN A 153 17.25 2.81 -12.41
C GLN A 153 16.86 3.09 -13.87
N CYS A 154 15.97 2.29 -14.46
CA CYS A 154 15.46 2.53 -15.81
C CYS A 154 14.86 3.93 -15.94
N LYS A 155 14.15 4.42 -14.92
CA LYS A 155 13.64 5.79 -14.88
C LYS A 155 14.77 6.82 -15.01
N LYS A 156 15.87 6.65 -14.25
CA LYS A 156 17.02 7.58 -14.28
C LYS A 156 17.70 7.63 -15.64
N PHE A 157 17.67 6.53 -16.39
CA PHE A 157 18.22 6.44 -17.74
C PHE A 157 17.21 6.80 -18.85
N GLU A 158 16.01 7.24 -18.47
CA GLU A 158 14.91 7.59 -19.39
C GLU A 158 14.51 6.41 -20.29
N LEU A 159 14.56 5.18 -19.76
CA LEU A 159 14.23 3.96 -20.49
C LEU A 159 12.75 3.58 -20.39
N LEU A 160 12.01 4.17 -19.44
CA LEU A 160 10.61 3.82 -19.19
C LEU A 160 9.71 4.49 -20.22
N ASP A 161 9.40 3.75 -21.28
CA ASP A 161 8.37 4.11 -22.24
C ASP A 161 7.02 3.53 -21.80
N PHE A 162 6.13 4.41 -21.32
CA PHE A 162 4.78 4.08 -20.88
C PHE A 162 3.73 4.33 -21.97
N THR A 163 4.14 4.67 -23.19
CA THR A 163 3.18 4.84 -24.27
C THR A 163 2.61 3.48 -24.67
N GLU A 164 1.31 3.29 -24.43
CA GLU A 164 0.57 2.17 -24.99
C GLU A 164 0.74 2.22 -26.51
N SER A 165 1.46 1.25 -27.06
CA SER A 165 1.49 1.06 -28.50
C SER A 165 0.06 0.75 -28.96
N GLU A 166 -0.62 1.76 -29.50
CA GLU A 166 -1.84 1.66 -30.28
C GLU A 166 -1.73 0.49 -31.27
N SER A 167 -2.26 -0.67 -30.88
CA SER A 167 -2.37 -1.81 -31.78
C SER A 167 -3.48 -2.74 -31.32
N SER A 168 -4.72 -2.27 -31.44
CA SER A 168 -5.78 -3.11 -32.04
C SER A 168 -7.06 -2.34 -32.36
N SER A 169 -7.32 -2.26 -33.66
CA SER A 169 -8.65 -2.27 -34.30
C SER A 169 -9.44 -0.96 -34.44
N SER A 170 -9.32 -0.36 -35.63
CA SER A 170 -10.45 -0.28 -36.57
C SER A 170 -9.87 -0.40 -37.98
N ALA A 171 -9.78 -1.59 -38.58
CA ALA A 171 -10.85 -2.36 -39.24
C ALA A 171 -11.47 -1.64 -40.45
N LYS A 172 -11.10 -2.16 -41.63
CA LYS A 172 -11.65 -2.00 -42.99
C LYS A 172 -11.31 -0.74 -43.79
#